data_AF-A0A5K1B870-F1
#
_entry.id   AF-A0A5K1B870-F1
#
_cell.length_a   1.000
_cell.length_b   1.000
_cell.length_c   1.000
_cell.angle_alpha   90.00
_cell.angle_beta   90.00
_cell.angle_gamma   90.00
#
_symmetry.space_group_name_H-M   'P 1'
#
loop_
_entity.id
_entity.type
_entity.pdbx_description
1 polymer ?
#
loop_
_entity_poly.entity_id
_entity_poly.type
_entity_poly.pdbx_seq_one_letter_code
_entity_poly.pdbx_strand_id
1 'polypeptide(L)'
;VCFYGSTKQILPLVKKHKVVHLNRTDARLANNGLPLDIQKLRCRVNYHALRFTSQIEELGRRVINQLRQNGPFLVLHLRYEMDMLAFSGCTHGCTKQEVDELTEMR
;
A
#
# COMPACT_ATOMS: atom_id res chain seq x y z
N VAL A 1 -14.76 0.12 -6.66
CA VAL A 1 -14.74 -0.08 -5.18
C VAL A 1 -15.41 -1.42 -4.89
N CYS A 2 -14.67 -2.40 -4.37
CA CYS A 2 -15.27 -3.64 -3.91
C CYS A 2 -15.97 -3.37 -2.58
N PHE A 3 -17.30 -3.48 -2.55
CA PHE A 3 -18.08 -3.28 -1.34
C PHE A 3 -18.03 -4.56 -0.48
N TYR A 4 -17.43 -4.48 0.70
CA TYR A 4 -17.44 -5.53 1.72
C TYR A 4 -18.00 -5.05 3.06
N GLY A 5 -18.88 -4.04 3.03
CA GLY A 5 -19.90 -3.98 4.08
C GLY A 5 -20.85 -5.16 3.90
N SER A 6 -21.50 -5.63 4.97
CA SER A 6 -22.57 -6.64 4.85
C SER A 6 -23.43 -6.28 3.65
N THR A 7 -23.52 -7.17 2.65
CA THR A 7 -24.30 -6.91 1.42
C THR A 7 -25.73 -6.51 1.76
N LYS A 8 -26.23 -6.96 2.91
CA LYS A 8 -27.53 -6.60 3.48
C LYS A 8 -27.65 -5.12 3.90
N GLN A 9 -26.56 -4.45 4.23
CA GLN A 9 -26.57 -3.05 4.71
C GLN A 9 -26.26 -2.04 3.59
N ILE A 10 -25.24 -2.32 2.76
CA ILE A 10 -24.79 -1.35 1.74
C ILE A 10 -25.63 -1.43 0.45
N LEU A 11 -26.02 -2.64 0.01
CA LEU A 11 -26.73 -2.82 -1.25
C LEU A 11 -28.09 -2.08 -1.29
N PRO A 12 -28.93 -2.09 -0.23
CA PRO A 12 -30.17 -1.32 -0.23
C PRO A 12 -29.93 0.20 -0.32
N LEU A 13 -28.89 0.70 0.35
CA LEU A 13 -28.53 2.13 0.33
C LEU A 13 -28.08 2.58 -1.06
N VAL A 14 -27.26 1.78 -1.75
CA VAL A 14 -26.83 2.03 -3.13
C VAL A 14 -28.03 1.98 -4.09
N LYS A 15 -28.92 0.99 -3.93
CA LYS A 15 -30.13 0.89 -4.77
C LYS A 15 -31.05 2.10 -4.62
N LYS A 16 -31.18 2.64 -3.40
CA LYS A 16 -32.02 3.81 -3.06
C LYS A 16 -31.40 5.13 -3.53
N HIS A 17 -30.15 5.41 -3.17
CA HIS A 17 -29.54 6.74 -3.37
C HIS A 17 -28.73 6.88 -4.66
N LYS A 18 -28.48 5.77 -5.39
CA LYS A 18 -27.70 5.67 -6.64
C LYS A 18 -26.21 6.03 -6.53
N VAL A 19 -25.89 7.09 -5.77
CA VAL A 19 -24.54 7.52 -5.43
C VAL A 19 -24.39 7.47 -3.92
N VAL A 20 -23.31 6.88 -3.44
CA VAL A 20 -23.00 6.78 -2.01
C VAL A 20 -21.55 7.21 -1.81
N HIS A 21 -21.33 8.20 -0.95
CA HIS A 21 -20.00 8.60 -0.51
C HIS A 21 -19.64 7.86 0.78
N LEU A 22 -18.47 7.25 0.82
CA LEU A 22 -17.96 6.54 1.99
C LEU A 22 -16.87 7.40 2.63
N ASN A 23 -17.13 7.93 3.83
CA ASN A 23 -16.20 8.87 4.49
C ASN A 23 -14.97 8.19 5.11
N ARG A 24 -14.95 6.86 5.26
CA ARG A 24 -13.84 6.08 5.81
C ARG A 24 -13.43 4.95 4.87
N THR A 25 -12.69 5.30 3.82
CA THR A 25 -12.16 4.34 2.83
C THR A 25 -10.81 3.75 3.22
N ASP A 26 -10.19 4.30 4.25
CA ASP A 26 -8.97 3.84 4.92
C ASP A 26 -9.20 2.60 5.78
N ALA A 27 -10.46 2.30 6.12
CA ALA A 27 -10.85 1.05 6.75
C ALA A 27 -10.40 -0.12 5.86
N ARG A 28 -9.36 -0.84 6.33
CA ARG A 28 -8.83 -2.02 5.64
C ARG A 28 -9.99 -2.93 5.28
N LEU A 29 -10.14 -3.22 3.99
CA LEU A 29 -11.00 -4.32 3.53
C LEU A 29 -10.61 -5.56 4.34
N ALA A 30 -11.54 -6.10 5.12
CA ALA A 30 -11.27 -7.28 5.93
C ALA A 30 -10.72 -8.38 5.02
N ASN A 31 -9.45 -8.76 5.22
CA ASN A 31 -8.84 -9.90 4.55
C ASN A 31 -9.26 -11.23 5.20
N ASN A 32 -10.00 -11.15 6.30
CA ASN A 32 -10.41 -12.29 7.10
C ASN A 32 -11.61 -12.96 6.45
N GLY A 33 -11.53 -14.28 6.24
CA GLY A 33 -12.63 -15.09 5.72
C GLY A 33 -12.76 -15.14 4.19
N LEU A 34 -11.83 -14.55 3.42
CA LEU A 34 -11.84 -14.66 1.95
C LEU A 34 -11.00 -15.83 1.45
N PRO A 35 -11.49 -16.62 0.47
CA PRO A 35 -10.68 -17.62 -0.20
C PRO A 35 -9.40 -17.03 -0.77
N LEU A 36 -8.30 -17.77 -0.68
CA LEU A 36 -6.97 -17.33 -1.10
C LEU A 36 -6.95 -16.85 -2.56
N ASP A 37 -7.67 -17.53 -3.44
CA ASP A 37 -7.70 -17.20 -4.87
C ASP A 37 -8.36 -15.84 -5.14
N ILE A 38 -9.38 -15.48 -4.35
CA ILE A 38 -10.02 -14.17 -4.44
C ILE A 38 -9.07 -13.08 -3.95
N GLN A 39 -8.27 -13.35 -2.90
CA GLN A 39 -7.27 -12.41 -2.42
C GLN A 39 -6.18 -12.17 -3.48
N LYS A 40 -5.67 -13.25 -4.11
CA LYS A 40 -4.69 -13.16 -5.21
C LYS A 40 -5.26 -12.39 -6.39
N LEU A 41 -6.50 -12.67 -6.78
CA LEU A 41 -7.18 -11.96 -7.87
C LEU A 41 -7.31 -10.46 -7.56
N ARG A 42 -7.74 -10.10 -6.34
CA ARG A 42 -7.82 -8.70 -5.88
C ARG A 42 -6.48 -7.99 -6.00
N CYS A 43 -5.40 -8.59 -5.51
CA CYS A 43 -4.05 -8.03 -5.61
C CYS A 43 -3.65 -7.82 -7.07
N ARG A 44 -3.85 -8.83 -7.93
CA ARG A 44 -3.51 -8.75 -9.35
C ARG A 44 -4.29 -7.66 -10.07
N VAL A 45 -5.60 -7.56 -9.85
CA VAL A 45 -6.45 -6.54 -10.46
C VAL A 45 -6.05 -5.15 -10.00
N ASN A 46 -5.84 -4.93 -8.69
CA ASN A 46 -5.39 -3.64 -8.17
C ASN A 46 -4.04 -3.22 -8.75
N TYR A 47 -3.09 -4.16 -8.83
CA TYR A 47 -1.77 -3.91 -9.42
C TYR A 47 -1.88 -3.47 -10.89
N HIS A 48 -2.71 -4.15 -11.69
CA HIS A 48 -2.88 -3.78 -13.11
C HIS A 48 -3.67 -2.49 -13.31
N ALA A 49 -4.62 -2.18 -12.42
CA ALA A 49 -5.42 -0.98 -12.50
C ALA A 49 -4.64 0.28 -12.07
N LEU A 50 -3.72 0.15 -11.11
CA LEU A 50 -2.87 1.23 -10.64
C LEU A 50 -1.67 1.40 -11.58
N ARG A 51 -1.85 2.20 -12.63
CA ARG A 51 -0.78 2.59 -13.54
C ARG A 51 -0.38 4.04 -13.33
N PHE A 52 0.91 4.31 -13.48
CA PHE A 52 1.40 5.68 -13.53
C PHE A 52 0.90 6.38 -14.80
N THR A 53 0.89 7.71 -14.77
CA THR A 53 0.64 8.50 -15.97
C THR A 53 1.73 8.25 -17.01
N SER A 54 1.41 8.44 -18.29
CA SER A 54 2.36 8.23 -19.39
C SER A 54 3.67 8.99 -19.20
N GLN A 55 3.60 10.21 -18.67
CA GLN A 55 4.76 11.07 -18.39
C GLN A 55 5.71 10.44 -17.36
N ILE A 56 5.18 9.88 -16.27
CA ILE A 56 5.98 9.22 -15.23
C ILE A 56 6.58 7.91 -15.77
N GLU A 57 5.81 7.12 -16.51
CA GLU A 57 6.30 5.88 -17.12
C GLU A 57 7.43 6.15 -18.12
N GLU A 58 7.30 7.21 -18.93
CA GLU A 58 8.31 7.60 -19.90
C GLU A 58 9.58 8.10 -19.22
N LEU A 59 9.46 8.95 -18.20
CA LEU A 59 10.60 9.41 -17.41
C LEU A 59 11.33 8.22 -16.77
N GLY A 60 10.60 7.32 -16.12
CA GLY A 60 11.17 6.11 -15.52
C GLY A 60 11.91 5.26 -16.56
N ARG A 61 11.33 5.06 -17.75
CA ARG A 61 11.98 4.32 -18.83
C ARG A 61 13.28 4.96 -19.29
N ARG A 62 13.32 6.29 -19.43
CA ARG A 62 14.54 7.03 -19.81
C ARG A 62 15.65 6.84 -18.77
N VAL A 63 15.33 6.96 -17.48
CA VAL A 63 16.29 6.75 -16.38
C VAL A 63 16.85 5.33 -16.40
N ILE A 64 15.97 4.32 -16.47
CA ILE A 64 16.39 2.91 -16.51
C ILE A 64 17.25 2.61 -17.73
N ASN A 65 16.92 3.18 -18.90
CA ASN A 65 17.73 2.99 -20.11
C ASN A 65 19.15 3.53 -19.95
N GLN A 66 19.31 4.71 -19.34
CA GLN A 66 20.63 5.28 -19.06
C GLN A 66 21.41 4.43 -18.06
N LEU A 67 20.78 3.97 -16.97
CA LEU A 67 21.45 3.11 -15.98
C LEU A 67 21.93 1.80 -16.61
N ARG A 68 21.11 1.18 -17.47
CA ARG A 68 21.48 -0.06 -18.17
C ARG A 68 22.64 0.09 -19.15
N GLN A 69 22.80 1.27 -19.76
CA GLN A 69 23.94 1.55 -20.63
C GLN A 69 25.27 1.53 -19.87
N ASN A 70 25.23 1.85 -18.57
CA ASN A 70 26.41 1.82 -17.69
C ASN A 70 26.67 0.44 -17.06
N GLY A 71 25.85 -0.57 -17.40
CA GLY A 71 25.98 -1.94 -16.91
C GLY A 71 24.84 -2.41 -16.01
N PRO A 72 24.94 -3.62 -15.44
CA PRO A 72 23.98 -4.13 -14.47
C PRO A 72 23.91 -3.24 -13.23
N PHE A 73 22.71 -3.05 -12.67
CA PHE A 73 22.50 -2.24 -11.47
C PHE A 73 21.51 -2.90 -10.51
N LEU A 74 21.58 -2.52 -9.24
CA LEU A 74 20.68 -2.94 -8.17
C LEU A 74 19.84 -1.75 -7.71
N VAL A 75 18.56 -1.97 -7.42
CA VAL A 75 17.66 -0.97 -6.86
C VAL A 75 17.26 -1.39 -5.46
N LEU A 76 17.49 -0.50 -4.49
CA LEU A 76 17.09 -0.68 -3.10
C LEU A 76 16.11 0.43 -2.72
N HIS A 77 14.91 0.05 -2.31
CA HIS A 77 13.94 0.96 -1.73
C HIS A 77 14.02 0.86 -0.20
N LEU A 78 14.72 1.80 0.42
CA LEU A 78 14.91 1.85 1.86
C LEU A 78 13.90 2.84 2.45
N ARG A 79 13.01 2.36 3.32
CA ARG A 79 12.01 3.18 3.99
C ARG A 79 12.38 3.32 5.46
N TYR A 80 12.98 4.46 5.81
CA TYR A 80 13.49 4.79 7.15
C TYR A 80 12.60 5.79 7.88
N GLU A 81 11.29 5.57 7.86
CA GLU A 81 10.36 6.37 8.68
C GLU A 81 10.33 5.83 10.11
N MET A 82 10.11 6.70 11.10
CA MET A 82 10.17 6.34 12.53
C MET A 82 9.14 5.25 12.90
N ASP A 83 7.98 5.23 12.24
CA ASP A 83 6.97 4.18 12.42
C ASP A 83 7.52 2.80 11.99
N MET A 84 8.17 2.74 10.82
CA MET A 84 8.78 1.52 10.29
C MET A 84 9.94 1.04 11.17
N LEU A 85 10.74 1.97 11.71
CA LEU A 85 11.82 1.66 12.65
C LEU A 85 11.27 1.09 13.96
N ALA A 86 10.27 1.76 14.56
CA ALA A 86 9.61 1.30 15.78
C ALA A 86 9.02 -0.12 15.63
N PHE A 87 8.37 -0.41 14.50
CA PHE A 87 7.83 -1.75 14.21
C PHE A 87 8.91 -2.83 14.04
N SER A 88 10.10 -2.46 13.55
CA SER A 88 11.20 -3.41 13.39
C SER A 88 11.82 -3.84 14.73
N GLY A 89 11.68 -3.02 15.78
CA GLY A 89 12.33 -3.23 17.08
C GLY A 89 13.86 -3.15 17.04
N CYS A 90 14.44 -2.64 15.95
CA CYS A 90 15.88 -2.45 15.82
C CYS A 90 16.33 -1.23 16.63
N THR A 91 17.26 -1.43 17.57
CA THR A 91 17.86 -0.38 18.41
C THR A 91 19.35 -0.17 18.11
N HIS A 92 19.86 -0.80 17.04
CA HIS A 92 21.26 -0.74 16.70
C HIS A 92 21.66 0.68 16.25
N GLY A 93 22.62 1.29 16.96
CA GLY A 93 23.04 2.66 16.70
C GLY A 93 22.18 3.73 17.37
N CYS A 94 21.13 3.36 18.09
CA CYS A 94 20.30 4.29 18.84
C CYS A 94 20.92 4.65 20.19
N THR A 95 20.72 5.89 20.62
CA THR A 95 20.90 6.35 22.00
C THR A 95 19.77 5.81 22.89
N LYS A 96 19.96 5.84 24.22
CA LYS A 96 18.91 5.41 25.16
C LYS A 96 17.60 6.18 24.96
N GLN A 97 17.69 7.49 24.73
CA GLN A 97 16.53 8.34 24.48
C GLN A 97 15.77 7.91 23.21
N GLU A 98 16.47 7.67 22.11
CA GLU A 98 15.85 7.23 20.86
C GLU A 98 15.23 5.83 20.99
N VAL A 99 15.82 4.94 21.82
CA VAL A 99 15.22 3.64 22.12
C VAL A 99 13.91 3.79 22.87
N ASP A 100 13.86 4.69 23.86
CA ASP A 100 12.63 4.96 24.62
C ASP A 100 11.55 5.54 23.70
N GLU A 101 11.90 6.53 22.87
CA GLU A 101 11.00 7.14 21.89
C GLU A 101 10.43 6.12 20.89
N LEU A 102 11.29 5.25 20.32
CA LEU A 102 10.85 4.19 19.41
C LEU A 102 9.98 3.14 20.11
N THR A 103 10.22 2.88 21.40
CA THR A 103 9.43 1.93 22.19
C THR A 103 8.03 2.47 22.47
N GLU A 104 7.89 3.77 22.74
CA GLU A 104 6.57 4.41 22.94
C GLU A 104 5.70 4.41 21.68
N MET A 105 6.31 4.42 20.49
CA MET A 105 5.60 4.43 19.20
C MET A 105 5.12 3.05 18.72
N ARG A 106 5.49 1.98 19.42
CA ARG A 106 5.17 0.59 19.06
C ARG A 106 3.80 0.15 19.57
#